data_AF-A0A2I0HGD8-F1
#
_entry.id   AF-A0A2I0HGD8-F1
#
_cell.length_a   1.000
_cell.length_b   1.000
_cell.length_c   1.000
_cell.angle_alpha   90.00
_cell.angle_beta   90.00
_cell.angle_gamma   90.00
#
_symmetry.space_group_name_H-M   'P 1'
#
loop_
_entity.id
_entity.type
_entity.pdbx_description
1 polymer ?
#
loop_
_entity_poly.entity_id
_entity_poly.type
_entity_poly.pdbx_seq_one_letter_code
_entity_poly.pdbx_strand_id
1 'polypeptide(L)' 'MEPEQKEALKEDLVRFLSRKEFYKRVGRAWKRGYLLYGPPGTGKSSLVAAMANYLKFDVYDLQLSNIVSDSDLRKLLL' A
#
# COMPACT_ATOMS: atom_id res chain seq x y z
N MET A 1 8.49 -14.91 5.32
CA MET A 1 7.33 -14.19 5.89
C MET A 1 6.47 -15.24 6.52
N GLU A 2 6.42 -15.20 7.84
CA GLU A 2 5.76 -16.24 8.63
C GLU A 2 4.26 -16.30 8.27
N PRO A 3 3.63 -17.49 8.27
CA PRO A 3 2.22 -17.64 7.92
C PRO A 3 1.29 -16.66 8.66
N GLU A 4 1.58 -16.42 9.93
CA GLU A 4 0.83 -15.49 10.79
C GLU A 4 0.86 -14.04 10.28
N GLN A 5 2.02 -13.57 9.80
CA GLN A 5 2.16 -12.22 9.25
C GLN A 5 1.36 -12.04 7.96
N LYS A 6 1.22 -13.10 7.17
CA LYS A 6 0.45 -13.08 5.91
C LYS A 6 -1.05 -12.98 6.20
N GLU A 7 -1.54 -13.74 7.18
CA GLU A 7 -2.95 -13.71 7.53
C GLU A 7 -3.32 -12.36 8.16
N ALA A 8 -2.49 -11.85 9.08
CA ALA A 8 -2.69 -10.53 9.68
C ALA A 8 -2.76 -9.40 8.63
N LEU A 9 -1.89 -9.44 7.61
CA LEU A 9 -1.93 -8.50 6.50
C LEU A 9 -3.24 -8.62 5.71
N LYS A 10 -3.65 -9.83 5.38
CA LYS A 10 -4.88 -10.08 4.61
C LYS A 10 -6.13 -9.62 5.36
N GLU A 11 -6.23 -9.92 6.65
CA GLU A 11 -7.32 -9.45 7.51
C GLU A 11 -7.39 -7.92 7.56
N ASP A 12 -6.23 -7.27 7.66
CA ASP A 12 -6.14 -5.82 7.66
C ASP A 12 -6.57 -5.20 6.33
N LEU A 13 -6.23 -5.82 5.20
CA LEU A 13 -6.67 -5.38 3.87
C LEU A 13 -8.20 -5.44 3.73
N VAL A 14 -8.82 -6.54 4.17
CA VAL A 14 -10.29 -6.70 4.17
C VAL A 14 -10.95 -5.67 5.10
N ARG A 15 -10.35 -5.44 6.28
CA ARG A 15 -10.81 -4.42 7.23
C ARG A 15 -10.69 -3.01 6.66
N PHE A 16 -9.65 -2.71 5.90
CA PHE A 16 -9.47 -1.40 5.26
C PHE A 16 -10.56 -1.14 4.20
N LEU A 17 -10.84 -2.14 3.35
CA LEU A 17 -11.89 -2.04 2.33
C LEU A 17 -13.28 -1.80 2.93
N SER A 18 -13.63 -2.56 3.98
CA SER A 18 -14.96 -2.48 4.63
C SER A 18 -15.21 -1.21 5.46
N ARG A 19 -14.19 -0.38 5.70
CA ARG A 19 -14.29 0.79 6.58
C ARG A 19 -14.44 2.12 5.86
N LYS A 20 -14.64 2.14 4.54
CA LYS A 20 -14.76 3.39 3.76
C LYS A 20 -15.75 4.39 4.37
N GLU A 21 -16.93 3.93 4.75
CA GLU A 21 -18.00 4.73 5.37
C GLU A 21 -17.59 5.21 6.76
N PHE A 22 -16.87 4.39 7.52
CA PHE A 22 -16.34 4.78 8.83
C PHE A 22 -15.37 5.97 8.68
N TYR A 23 -14.41 5.90 7.75
CA TYR A 23 -13.48 7.00 7.48
C TYR A 23 -14.23 8.30 7.09
N LYS A 24 -15.26 8.18 6.25
CA LYS A 24 -16.13 9.30 5.87
C LYS A 24 -16.84 9.92 7.07
N ARG A 25 -17.42 9.09 7.96
CA ARG A 25 -18.12 9.58 9.16
C ARG A 25 -17.21 10.32 10.14
N VAL A 26 -15.97 9.86 10.31
CA VAL A 26 -15.01 10.50 11.24
C VAL A 26 -14.20 11.63 10.59
N GLY A 27 -14.49 11.99 9.33
CA GLY A 27 -13.80 13.05 8.61
C GLY A 27 -12.32 12.78 8.32
N ARG A 28 -11.92 11.50 8.20
CA ARG A 28 -10.52 11.12 7.93
C ARG A 28 -10.37 10.65 6.48
N ALA A 29 -9.22 10.94 5.89
CA ALA A 29 -8.89 10.45 4.54
C ALA A 29 -8.82 8.91 4.55
N TRP A 30 -9.52 8.27 3.60
CA TRP A 30 -9.49 6.82 3.43
C TRP A 30 -8.18 6.38 2.78
N LYS A 31 -7.13 6.25 3.59
CA LYS A 31 -5.76 5.90 3.19
C LYS A 31 -5.18 4.84 4.12
N ARG A 32 -4.33 3.96 3.59
CA ARG A 32 -3.60 2.93 4.35
C ARG A 32 -2.16 2.85 3.85
N GLY A 33 -1.21 2.81 4.78
CA GLY A 33 0.21 2.67 4.48
C GLY A 33 0.79 1.40 5.09
N TYR A 34 1.67 0.73 4.34
CA TYR A 34 2.42 -0.46 4.78
C TYR A 34 3.91 -0.21 4.55
N LEU A 35 4.74 -0.64 5.50
CA LEU A 35 6.20 -0.63 5.36
C LEU A 35 6.69 -2.07 5.29
N LEU A 36 7.15 -2.49 4.11
CA LEU A 36 7.74 -3.81 3.90
C LEU A 36 9.28 -3.68 3.95
N TYR A 37 9.91 -4.31 4.93
CA TYR A 37 11.36 -4.25 5.12
C TYR A 37 11.96 -5.65 5.24
N GLY A 38 13.27 -5.76 4.97
CA GLY A 38 14.03 -7.00 5.05
C GLY A 38 15.02 -7.18 3.89
N PRO A 39 15.85 -8.22 3.92
CA PRO A 39 16.90 -8.47 2.93
C PRO A 39 16.40 -8.44 1.47
N PRO A 40 17.26 -8.11 0.49
CA PRO A 40 16.88 -8.22 -0.92
C PRO A 40 16.48 -9.68 -1.27
N GLY A 41 15.58 -9.85 -2.24
CA GLY A 41 15.13 -11.18 -2.67
C GLY A 41 14.06 -11.85 -1.79
N THR A 42 13.58 -11.22 -0.71
CA THR A 42 12.55 -11.80 0.19
C THR A 42 11.10 -11.68 -0.30
N GLY A 43 10.88 -11.30 -1.56
CA GLY A 43 9.54 -11.26 -2.16
C GLY A 43 8.69 -10.03 -1.79
N LYS A 44 9.28 -8.93 -1.29
CA LYS A 44 8.56 -7.69 -0.95
C LYS A 44 7.74 -7.14 -2.13
N SER A 45 8.36 -6.98 -3.30
CA SER A 45 7.67 -6.49 -4.51
C SER A 45 6.62 -7.49 -5.01
N SER A 46 6.89 -8.78 -4.92
CA SER A 46 5.92 -9.84 -5.26
C SER A 46 4.70 -9.79 -4.35
N LEU A 47 4.87 -9.45 -3.06
CA LEU A 47 3.77 -9.26 -2.13
C LEU A 47 2.91 -8.06 -2.51
N VAL A 48 3.51 -6.94 -2.91
CA VAL A 48 2.77 -5.76 -3.40
C VAL A 48 1.90 -6.13 -4.60
N ALA A 49 2.45 -6.85 -5.58
CA ALA A 49 1.70 -7.34 -6.73
C ALA A 49 0.54 -8.28 -6.33
N ALA A 50 0.78 -9.19 -5.37
CA ALA A 50 -0.25 -10.08 -4.86
C ALA A 50 -1.38 -9.33 -4.13
N MET A 51 -1.04 -8.32 -3.32
CA MET A 51 -2.00 -7.44 -2.64
C MET A 51 -2.86 -6.68 -3.66
N ALA A 52 -2.25 -6.10 -4.68
CA ALA A 52 -2.97 -5.36 -5.72
C ALA A 52 -3.93 -6.25 -6.50
N ASN A 53 -3.51 -7.47 -6.88
CA ASN A 53 -4.40 -8.42 -7.54
C ASN A 53 -5.56 -8.86 -6.63
N TYR A 54 -5.28 -9.11 -5.35
CA TYR A 54 -6.31 -9.46 -4.36
C TYR A 54 -7.35 -8.35 -4.18
N LEU A 55 -6.91 -7.09 -4.14
CA LEU A 55 -7.78 -5.92 -4.01
C LEU A 55 -8.42 -5.45 -5.32
N LYS A 56 -7.99 -5.98 -6.47
CA LYS A 56 -8.32 -5.48 -7.82
C LYS A 56 -7.94 -4.00 -8.02
N PHE A 57 -6.75 -3.64 -7.55
CA PHE A 57 -6.20 -2.28 -7.67
C PHE A 57 -5.09 -2.25 -8.72
N ASP A 58 -4.93 -1.09 -9.37
CA ASP A 58 -3.79 -0.80 -10.21
C ASP A 58 -2.53 -0.54 -9.36
N VAL A 59 -1.37 -0.93 -9.89
CA VAL A 59 -0.07 -0.69 -9.25
C VAL A 59 0.63 0.46 -9.95
N TYR A 60 1.02 1.47 -9.18
CA TYR A 60 1.85 2.57 -9.64
C TYR A 60 3.22 2.45 -8.96
N ASP A 61 4.28 2.26 -9.75
CA ASP A 61 5.65 2.23 -9.26
C ASP A 61 6.27 3.63 -9.32
N LEU A 62 6.82 4.09 -8.20
CA LEU A 62 7.42 5.42 -8.07
C LEU A 62 8.83 5.30 -7.48
N GLN A 63 9.82 5.52 -8.33
CA GLN A 63 11.22 5.56 -7.91
C GLN A 63 11.62 6.97 -7.49
N LEU A 64 11.78 7.18 -6.18
CA LEU A 64 12.17 8.47 -5.61
C LEU A 64 13.54 8.96 -6.07
N SER A 65 14.44 8.05 -6.49
CA SER A 65 15.76 8.40 -7.02
C SER A 65 15.70 9.27 -8.28
N ASN A 66 14.59 9.21 -9.02
CA ASN A 66 14.41 9.96 -10.27
C ASN A 66 13.71 11.31 -10.03
N ILE A 67 13.41 11.64 -8.77
CA ILE A 67 12.70 12.85 -8.38
C ILE A 67 13.70 13.83 -7.76
N VAL A 68 13.82 15.01 -8.38
CA VAL A 68 14.82 16.01 -7.99
C VAL A 68 14.27 16.99 -6.95
N SER A 69 12.96 17.30 -6.99
CA SER A 69 12.35 18.27 -6.08
C SER A 69 10.97 17.86 -5.58
N ASP A 70 10.56 18.43 -4.45
CA ASP A 70 9.20 18.30 -3.91
C ASP A 70 8.12 18.76 -4.91
N SER A 71 8.45 19.74 -5.77
CA SER A 71 7.53 20.19 -6.81
C SER A 71 7.27 19.11 -7.85
N ASP A 72 8.28 18.30 -8.19
CA ASP A 72 8.15 17.22 -9.17
C ASP A 72 7.36 16.07 -8.57
N LEU A 73 7.60 15.74 -7.31
CA LEU A 73 6.78 14.76 -6.58
C LEU A 73 5.30 15.17 -6.54
N ARG A 74 5.01 16.44 -6.24
CA ARG A 74 3.63 16.94 -6.18
C ARG A 74 2.91 16.85 -7.53
N LYS A 75 3.59 17.11 -8.65
CA LYS A 75 3.04 16.98 -10.01
C LYS A 75 2.69 15.53 -10.39
N LEU A 76 3.36 14.54 -9.80
CA LEU A 76 3.08 13.13 -10.05
C LEU A 76 1.90 12.61 -9.23
N LEU A 77 1.51 13.31 -8.16
CA LEU A 77 0.48 12.90 -7.22
C LEU A 77 -0.84 13.68 -7.36
N LEU A 78 -0.90 14.67 -8.25
CA LEU A 78 -2.02 15.59 -8.52
C LEU A 78 -2.46 15.48 -9.98
#